data_AF-A0A959INC4-F1
#
_entry.id   AF-A0A959INC4-F1
#
_cell.length_a   1.000
_cell.length_b   1.000
_cell.length_c   1.000
_cell.angle_alpha   90.00
_cell.angle_beta   90.00
_cell.angle_gamma   90.00
#
_symmetry.space_group_name_H-M   'P 1'
#
loop_
_entity.id
_entity.type
_entity.pdbx_description
1 polymer ?
#
loop_
_entity_poly.entity_id
_entity_poly.type
_entity_poly.pdbx_seq_one_letter_code
_entity_poly.pdbx_strand_id
1 'polypeptide(L)'
;NAQDNVIKTNPIGLAFGNFNVTYERVLNDKSSVLGSANFRFGLFGIDVFNFGLGAGYRFYFTHANKDVPTGFYVNPQASFGFGSVTEKDVADNSFTTFGIGAELGYQWAWPSGFVLDLGIGPNYTVISGDVEDVGFDSTSGILPSATIAIGFAF
;
A
#
# COMPACT_ATOMS: atom_id res chain seq x y z
N ASN A 1 6.96 26.15 8.80
CA ASN A 1 5.69 25.46 8.47
C ASN A 1 6.03 24.05 8.09
N ALA A 2 6.01 23.12 9.04
CA ALA A 2 6.10 21.70 8.73
C ALA A 2 4.68 21.24 8.37
N GLN A 3 4.52 20.63 7.20
CA GLN A 3 3.26 19.99 6.82
C GLN A 3 3.22 18.65 7.53
N ASP A 4 2.28 18.49 8.45
CA ASP A 4 2.23 17.31 9.32
C ASP A 4 1.48 16.14 8.68
N ASN A 5 0.68 16.41 7.65
CA ASN A 5 -0.17 15.41 7.04
C ASN A 5 0.09 15.33 5.55
N VAL A 6 0.04 14.13 5.01
CA VAL A 6 0.13 13.89 3.56
C VAL A 6 -0.96 12.92 3.15
N ILE A 7 -1.68 13.25 2.09
CA ILE A 7 -2.59 12.30 1.41
C ILE A 7 -2.01 11.93 0.05
N LYS A 8 -1.98 10.64 -0.27
CA LYS A 8 -1.30 10.09 -1.45
C LYS A 8 -2.18 9.07 -2.17
N THR A 9 -1.97 8.92 -3.47
CA THR A 9 -2.61 7.94 -4.35
C THR A 9 -1.61 7.43 -5.39
N ASN A 10 -1.83 6.23 -5.94
CA ASN A 10 -1.02 5.65 -7.00
C ASN A 10 -1.71 5.88 -8.36
N PRO A 11 -1.21 6.78 -9.22
CA PRO A 11 -1.81 7.06 -10.51
C PRO A 11 -1.69 5.88 -11.48
N ILE A 12 -0.64 5.06 -11.35
CA ILE A 12 -0.47 3.85 -12.17
C ILE A 12 -1.48 2.80 -11.75
N GLY A 13 -1.62 2.55 -10.44
CA GLY A 13 -2.62 1.63 -9.89
C GLY A 13 -4.02 1.98 -10.38
N LEU A 14 -4.37 3.28 -10.34
CA LEU A 14 -5.66 3.78 -10.79
C LEU A 14 -5.94 3.45 -12.26
N ALA A 15 -4.94 3.59 -13.14
CA ALA A 15 -5.06 3.26 -14.55
C ALA A 15 -5.35 1.77 -14.82
N PHE A 16 -5.03 0.89 -13.87
CA PHE A 16 -5.29 -0.55 -13.92
C PHE A 16 -6.38 -1.00 -12.93
N GLY A 17 -7.32 -0.11 -12.57
CA GLY A 17 -8.50 -0.44 -11.76
C GLY A 17 -8.21 -0.62 -10.26
N ASN A 18 -7.01 -0.25 -9.79
CA ASN A 18 -6.66 -0.25 -8.38
C ASN A 18 -6.69 1.17 -7.81
N PHE A 19 -7.75 1.48 -7.08
CA PHE A 19 -7.91 2.70 -6.34
C PHE A 19 -7.19 2.53 -5.02
N ASN A 20 -6.31 3.45 -4.65
CA ASN A 20 -5.69 3.43 -3.34
C ASN A 20 -5.60 4.85 -2.79
N VAL A 21 -5.67 4.94 -1.47
CA VAL A 21 -5.40 6.16 -0.74
C VAL A 21 -4.50 5.83 0.44
N THR A 22 -3.51 6.66 0.67
CA THR A 22 -2.62 6.57 1.82
C THR A 22 -2.60 7.90 2.52
N TYR A 23 -2.92 7.87 3.81
CA TYR A 23 -2.73 8.99 4.72
C TYR A 23 -1.44 8.78 5.51
N GLU A 24 -0.62 9.81 5.60
CA GLU A 24 0.60 9.84 6.39
C GLU A 24 0.53 10.99 7.39
N ARG A 25 0.89 10.71 8.65
CA ARG A 25 1.00 11.70 9.72
C ARG A 25 2.43 11.73 10.24
N VAL A 26 3.09 12.88 10.09
CA VAL A 26 4.39 13.16 10.70
C VAL A 26 4.23 13.17 12.22
N LEU A 27 5.08 12.39 12.89
CA LEU A 27 5.11 12.30 14.35
C LEU A 27 6.19 13.21 14.95
N ASN A 28 7.32 13.32 14.25
CA ASN A 28 8.47 14.13 14.62
C ASN A 28 9.41 14.24 13.41
N ASP A 29 10.54 14.92 13.60
CA ASP A 29 11.56 15.16 12.56
C ASP A 29 12.22 13.90 12.00
N LYS A 30 11.90 12.70 12.48
CA LYS A 30 12.50 11.43 12.04
C LYS A 30 11.48 10.37 11.68
N SER A 31 10.19 10.58 11.94
CA SER A 31 9.21 9.54 11.69
C SER A 31 7.81 10.01 11.38
N SER A 32 7.09 9.13 10.68
CA SER A 32 5.67 9.26 10.40
C SER A 32 4.97 7.90 10.44
N VAL A 33 3.66 7.92 10.59
CA VAL A 33 2.81 6.72 10.50
C VAL A 33 1.92 6.82 9.28
N LEU A 34 1.61 5.67 8.69
CA LEU A 34 0.79 5.57 7.50
C LEU A 34 -0.42 4.69 7.77
N GLY A 35 -1.56 5.12 7.25
CA GLY A 35 -2.74 4.28 7.06
C GLY A 35 -3.11 4.28 5.58
N SER A 36 -3.32 3.11 5.00
CA SER A 36 -3.72 2.97 3.61
C SER A 36 -4.99 2.16 3.48
N ALA A 37 -5.76 2.47 2.43
CA ALA A 37 -6.86 1.65 1.97
C ALA A 37 -6.71 1.49 0.45
N ASN A 38 -6.99 0.29 -0.04
CA ASN A 38 -7.06 0.01 -1.46
C ASN A 38 -8.35 -0.70 -1.81
N PHE A 39 -8.83 -0.42 -3.01
CA PHE A 39 -10.01 -1.01 -3.59
C PHE A 39 -9.71 -1.34 -5.05
N ARG A 40 -10.02 -2.55 -5.47
CA ARG A 40 -9.92 -2.97 -6.87
C ARG A 40 -11.27 -3.51 -7.31
N PHE A 41 -11.72 -3.01 -8.46
CA PHE A 41 -12.83 -3.58 -9.21
C PHE A 41 -12.37 -3.88 -10.62
N GLY A 42 -12.63 -5.10 -11.09
CA GLY A 42 -12.40 -5.49 -12.48
C GLY A 42 -10.92 -5.65 -12.86
N LEU A 43 -10.61 -6.68 -13.64
CA LEU A 43 -9.31 -6.84 -14.28
C LEU A 43 -9.49 -7.53 -15.64
N PHE A 44 -9.19 -6.83 -16.74
CA PHE A 44 -9.25 -7.39 -18.10
C PHE A 44 -10.57 -8.16 -18.45
N GLY A 45 -11.72 -7.71 -17.92
CA GLY A 45 -13.03 -8.33 -18.17
C GLY A 45 -13.47 -9.40 -17.15
N ILE A 46 -12.68 -9.64 -16.11
CA ILE A 46 -13.03 -10.48 -14.95
C ILE A 46 -13.50 -9.58 -13.81
N ASP A 47 -14.65 -9.88 -13.21
CA ASP A 47 -15.17 -9.19 -12.04
C ASP A 47 -14.44 -9.64 -10.78
N VAL A 48 -13.34 -8.94 -10.47
CA VAL A 48 -12.57 -9.12 -9.25
C VAL A 48 -12.93 -7.99 -8.29
N PHE A 49 -13.39 -8.35 -7.09
CA PHE A 49 -13.56 -7.42 -5.98
C PHE A 49 -12.45 -7.66 -4.96
N ASN A 50 -11.71 -6.62 -4.60
CA ASN A 50 -10.77 -6.69 -3.49
C ASN A 50 -10.74 -5.37 -2.72
N PHE A 51 -10.82 -5.48 -1.40
CA PHE A 51 -10.59 -4.39 -0.47
C PHE A 51 -9.41 -4.73 0.43
N GLY A 52 -8.57 -3.74 0.70
CA GLY A 52 -7.42 -3.90 1.58
C GLY A 52 -7.19 -2.67 2.44
N LEU A 53 -6.63 -2.92 3.62
CA LEU A 53 -6.15 -1.92 4.55
C LEU A 53 -4.67 -2.18 4.83
N GLY A 54 -3.93 -1.11 5.07
CA GLY A 54 -2.53 -1.19 5.44
C GLY A 54 -2.16 -0.18 6.51
N ALA A 55 -1.10 -0.50 7.23
CA ALA A 55 -0.47 0.39 8.17
C ALA A 55 1.05 0.31 8.01
N GLY A 56 1.72 1.43 8.17
CA GLY A 56 3.17 1.51 8.05
C GLY A 56 3.77 2.50 9.04
N TYR A 57 5.05 2.35 9.31
CA TYR A 57 5.84 3.29 10.10
C TYR A 57 7.08 3.68 9.32
N ARG A 58 7.23 4.96 8.99
CA ARG A 58 8.41 5.47 8.32
C ARG A 58 9.42 6.00 9.31
N PHE A 59 10.66 5.54 9.14
CA PHE A 59 11.83 6.14 9.75
C PHE A 59 12.67 6.84 8.68
N TYR A 60 12.76 8.16 8.75
CA TYR A 60 13.54 8.99 7.84
C TYR A 60 14.97 9.11 8.33
N PHE A 61 15.92 8.51 7.63
CA PHE A 61 17.33 8.53 8.04
C PHE A 61 18.14 9.67 7.41
N THR A 62 17.54 10.47 6.51
CA THR A 62 18.13 11.72 6.01
C THR A 62 17.64 12.98 6.70
N HIS A 63 16.97 12.85 7.84
CA HIS A 63 16.42 13.97 8.61
C HIS A 63 17.44 15.07 8.96
N ALA A 64 18.73 14.74 9.01
CA ALA A 64 19.78 15.71 9.35
C ALA A 64 19.99 16.79 8.27
N ASN A 65 19.57 16.52 7.03
CA ASN A 65 19.79 17.40 5.88
C ASN A 65 18.50 17.90 5.22
N LYS A 66 17.33 17.37 5.62
CA LYS A 66 16.03 17.69 5.03
C LYS A 66 14.90 17.56 6.05
N ASP A 67 13.94 18.46 5.99
CA ASP A 67 12.74 18.42 6.81
C ASP A 67 11.82 17.27 6.39
N VAL A 68 11.30 16.54 7.38
CA VAL A 68 10.27 15.52 7.17
C VAL A 68 8.96 16.21 6.71
N PRO A 69 8.24 15.67 5.71
CA PRO A 69 8.33 14.30 5.20
C PRO A 69 9.11 14.16 3.88
N THR A 70 10.18 14.95 3.67
CA THR A 70 11.11 14.75 2.55
C THR A 70 12.33 13.95 2.99
N GLY A 71 12.67 12.89 2.25
CA GLY A 71 13.92 12.16 2.48
C GLY A 71 13.84 10.66 2.20
N PHE A 72 14.98 9.99 2.40
CA PHE A 72 15.01 8.53 2.40
C PHE A 72 14.37 7.98 3.67
N TYR A 73 13.60 6.92 3.51
CA TYR A 73 12.95 6.22 4.62
C TYR A 73 13.15 4.70 4.55
N VAL A 74 13.03 4.07 5.71
CA VAL A 74 12.64 2.66 5.87
C VAL A 74 11.19 2.62 6.35
N ASN A 75 10.38 1.73 5.79
CA ASN A 75 8.97 1.57 6.09
C ASN A 75 8.60 0.10 6.34
N PRO A 76 8.78 -0.45 7.56
CA PRO A 76 8.04 -1.63 7.96
C PRO A 76 6.54 -1.39 7.81
N GLN A 77 5.84 -2.36 7.24
CA GLN A 77 4.41 -2.26 6.94
C GLN A 77 3.70 -3.59 7.11
N ALA A 78 2.42 -3.51 7.41
CA ALA A 78 1.51 -4.64 7.41
C ALA A 78 0.26 -4.29 6.58
N SER A 79 -0.35 -5.30 5.99
CA SER A 79 -1.56 -5.18 5.21
C SER A 79 -2.50 -6.35 5.47
N PHE A 80 -3.79 -6.09 5.37
CA PHE A 80 -4.84 -7.07 5.45
C PHE A 80 -5.86 -6.77 4.36
N GLY A 81 -6.29 -7.78 3.63
CA GLY A 81 -7.29 -7.62 2.58
C GLY A 81 -8.25 -8.77 2.53
N PHE A 82 -9.40 -8.51 1.92
CA PHE A 82 -10.40 -9.51 1.61
C PHE A 82 -10.96 -9.23 0.23
N GLY A 83 -11.37 -10.28 -0.46
CA GLY A 83 -11.91 -10.16 -1.79
C GLY A 83 -12.70 -11.38 -2.22
N SER A 84 -13.29 -11.25 -3.39
CA SER A 84 -13.95 -12.34 -4.09
C SER A 84 -13.58 -12.26 -5.56
N VAL A 85 -13.54 -13.44 -6.19
CA VAL A 85 -13.43 -13.56 -7.64
C VAL A 85 -14.73 -14.17 -8.13
N THR A 86 -15.46 -13.43 -8.96
CA THR A 86 -16.67 -13.94 -9.61
C THR A 86 -16.33 -14.26 -11.06
N GLU A 87 -16.31 -15.54 -11.39
CA GLU A 87 -16.17 -16.04 -12.76
C GLU A 87 -17.52 -16.56 -13.23
N LYS A 88 -17.88 -16.35 -14.51
CA LYS A 88 -19.11 -16.97 -15.04
C LYS A 88 -18.94 -18.49 -14.94
N ASP A 89 -19.87 -19.14 -14.23
CA ASP A 89 -19.98 -20.60 -14.06
C ASP A 89 -19.13 -21.24 -12.93
N VAL A 90 -18.52 -20.46 -12.03
CA VAL A 90 -17.82 -20.97 -10.83
C VAL A 90 -18.37 -20.28 -9.56
N ALA A 91 -18.46 -21.02 -8.45
CA ALA A 91 -18.89 -20.48 -7.15
C ALA A 91 -18.03 -19.28 -6.72
N ASP A 92 -18.64 -18.32 -6.02
CA ASP A 92 -17.96 -17.15 -5.48
C ASP A 92 -16.86 -17.57 -4.50
N ASN A 93 -15.60 -17.52 -4.95
CA ASN A 93 -14.46 -17.87 -4.12
C ASN A 93 -13.98 -16.63 -3.36
N SER A 94 -14.20 -16.65 -2.04
CA SER A 94 -13.70 -15.61 -1.15
C SER A 94 -12.27 -15.90 -0.72
N PHE A 95 -11.48 -14.84 -0.57
CA PHE A 95 -10.11 -14.96 -0.09
C PHE A 95 -9.78 -13.82 0.86
N THR A 96 -8.87 -14.11 1.78
CA THR A 96 -8.27 -13.16 2.72
C THR A 96 -6.77 -13.13 2.48
N THR A 97 -6.18 -11.94 2.57
CA THR A 97 -4.74 -11.75 2.48
C THR A 97 -4.21 -11.09 3.73
N PHE A 98 -3.05 -11.54 4.18
CA PHE A 98 -2.26 -10.88 5.21
C PHE A 98 -0.85 -10.67 4.68
N GLY A 99 -0.33 -9.46 4.80
CA GLY A 99 1.00 -9.10 4.33
C GLY A 99 1.80 -8.42 5.43
N ILE A 100 3.09 -8.79 5.54
CA ILE A 100 4.08 -8.04 6.33
C ILE A 100 5.32 -7.83 5.48
N GLY A 101 5.83 -6.61 5.47
CA GLY A 101 6.93 -6.24 4.60
C GLY A 101 7.70 -5.05 5.13
N ALA A 102 8.72 -4.67 4.38
CA ALA A 102 9.45 -3.44 4.61
C ALA A 102 9.89 -2.83 3.29
N GLU A 103 9.76 -1.51 3.15
CA GLU A 103 10.24 -0.78 1.98
C GLU A 103 11.38 0.16 2.33
N LEU A 104 12.30 0.31 1.38
CA LEU A 104 13.21 1.45 1.30
C LEU A 104 12.65 2.40 0.25
N GLY A 105 12.63 3.69 0.53
CA GLY A 105 12.12 4.66 -0.43
C GLY A 105 12.62 6.06 -0.22
N TYR A 106 12.18 6.94 -1.11
CA TYR A 106 12.43 8.37 -1.07
C TYR A 106 11.15 9.13 -1.34
N GLN A 107 10.83 10.08 -0.46
CA GLN A 107 9.72 11.00 -0.65
C GLN A 107 10.25 12.41 -0.92
N TRP A 108 9.72 13.05 -1.95
CA TRP A 108 9.86 14.48 -2.23
C TRP A 108 8.58 15.19 -1.81
N ALA A 109 8.67 16.13 -0.88
CA ALA A 109 7.60 17.09 -0.58
C ALA A 109 8.10 18.49 -0.93
N TRP A 110 7.37 19.18 -1.81
CA TRP A 110 7.71 20.53 -2.25
C TRP A 110 6.97 21.58 -1.43
N PRO A 111 7.47 22.84 -1.35
CA PRO A 111 6.79 23.92 -0.65
C PRO A 111 5.36 24.21 -1.14
N SER A 112 5.01 23.79 -2.37
CA SER A 112 3.66 23.86 -2.91
C SER A 112 2.68 22.89 -2.24
N GLY A 113 3.17 21.98 -1.39
CA GLY A 113 2.43 20.84 -0.86
C GLY A 113 2.42 19.63 -1.79
N PHE A 114 2.85 19.73 -3.05
CA PHE A 114 2.94 18.55 -3.92
C PHE A 114 3.88 17.49 -3.31
N VAL A 115 3.54 16.21 -3.47
CA VAL A 115 4.36 15.08 -3.01
C VAL A 115 4.54 14.05 -4.13
N LEU A 116 5.74 13.51 -4.23
CA LEU A 116 6.10 12.34 -5.04
C LEU A 116 6.80 11.34 -4.12
N ASP A 117 6.43 10.07 -4.22
CA ASP A 117 6.89 9.03 -3.30
C ASP A 117 7.21 7.76 -4.08
N LEU A 118 8.45 7.29 -3.93
CA LEU A 118 8.96 6.10 -4.58
C LEU A 118 9.56 5.16 -3.54
N GLY A 119 9.17 3.88 -3.57
CA GLY A 119 9.66 2.87 -2.64
C GLY A 119 9.67 1.48 -3.26
N ILE A 120 10.51 0.60 -2.71
CA ILE A 120 10.59 -0.81 -3.07
C ILE A 120 11.05 -1.65 -1.89
N GLY A 121 10.57 -2.89 -1.80
CA GLY A 121 11.09 -3.84 -0.83
C GLY A 121 10.34 -5.18 -0.84
N PRO A 122 10.70 -6.13 0.02
CA PRO A 122 10.01 -7.41 0.13
C PRO A 122 8.73 -7.32 0.98
N ASN A 123 7.74 -8.14 0.63
CA ASN A 123 6.53 -8.35 1.40
C ASN A 123 6.20 -9.85 1.46
N TYR A 124 6.22 -10.43 2.65
CA TYR A 124 5.72 -11.77 2.89
C TYR A 124 4.20 -11.73 2.94
N THR A 125 3.55 -12.49 2.06
CA THR A 125 2.09 -12.51 1.89
C THR A 125 1.58 -13.91 2.16
N VAL A 126 0.53 -14.01 2.97
CA VAL A 126 -0.27 -15.20 3.17
C VAL A 126 -1.63 -14.95 2.52
N ILE A 127 -2.09 -15.92 1.72
CA ILE A 127 -3.41 -15.91 1.10
C ILE A 127 -4.14 -17.14 1.61
N SER A 128 -5.29 -16.93 2.20
CA SER A 128 -6.20 -17.96 2.67
C SER A 128 -7.51 -17.84 1.92
N GLY A 129 -8.15 -18.95 1.57
CA GLY A 129 -9.45 -18.94 0.93
C GLY A 129 -10.07 -20.31 1.06
N ASP A 130 -11.38 -20.36 1.16
CA ASP A 130 -12.13 -21.62 1.17
C ASP A 130 -12.58 -21.89 -0.26
N VAL A 131 -11.97 -22.88 -0.91
CA VAL A 131 -12.46 -23.40 -2.20
C VAL A 131 -12.87 -24.85 -1.99
N GLU A 132 -14.18 -25.06 -1.83
CA GLU A 132 -14.80 -26.34 -1.43
C GLU A 132 -14.40 -27.53 -2.34
N ASP A 133 -13.96 -27.28 -3.58
CA ASP A 133 -13.67 -28.33 -4.57
C ASP A 133 -12.18 -28.59 -4.88
N VAL A 134 -11.22 -27.87 -4.26
CA VAL A 134 -9.78 -27.98 -4.64
C VAL A 134 -8.81 -28.20 -3.47
N GLY A 135 -9.30 -28.27 -2.22
CA GLY A 135 -8.48 -28.61 -1.05
C GLY A 135 -7.34 -27.60 -0.77
N PHE A 136 -7.56 -26.34 -1.09
CA PHE A 136 -6.60 -25.26 -0.86
C PHE A 136 -7.00 -24.47 0.37
N ASP A 137 -6.23 -24.58 1.46
CA ASP A 137 -6.52 -23.86 2.72
C ASP A 137 -5.72 -22.55 2.83
N SER A 138 -4.46 -22.57 2.40
CA SER A 138 -3.60 -21.37 2.38
C SER A 138 -2.34 -21.55 1.53
N THR A 139 -1.82 -20.45 0.99
CA THR A 139 -0.47 -20.37 0.44
C THR A 139 0.23 -19.12 0.94
N SER A 140 1.56 -19.12 0.89
CA SER A 140 2.36 -17.99 1.32
C SER A 140 3.64 -17.83 0.50
N GLY A 141 4.12 -16.60 0.35
CA GLY A 141 5.36 -16.33 -0.36
C GLY A 141 5.87 -14.90 -0.17
N ILE A 142 7.11 -14.67 -0.59
CA ILE A 142 7.70 -13.34 -0.62
C ILE A 142 7.45 -12.74 -2.00
N LEU A 143 6.82 -11.58 -2.03
CA LEU A 143 6.54 -10.80 -3.23
C LEU A 143 7.24 -9.45 -3.15
N PRO A 144 7.61 -8.82 -4.28
CA PRO A 144 8.04 -7.43 -4.27
C PRO A 144 6.85 -6.53 -3.90
N SER A 145 7.12 -5.54 -3.06
CA SER A 145 6.29 -4.37 -2.79
C SER A 145 6.93 -3.16 -3.45
N ALA A 146 6.12 -2.29 -4.02
CA ALA A 146 6.58 -1.05 -4.63
C ALA A 146 5.57 0.07 -4.36
N THR A 147 6.11 1.23 -3.99
CA THR A 147 5.37 2.48 -3.86
C THR A 147 5.70 3.36 -5.06
N ILE A 148 4.68 3.77 -5.80
CA ILE A 148 4.75 4.88 -6.76
C ILE A 148 3.50 5.72 -6.49
N ALA A 149 3.67 6.86 -5.82
CA ALA A 149 2.54 7.68 -5.42
C ALA A 149 2.80 9.17 -5.63
N ILE A 150 1.72 9.87 -5.92
CA ILE A 150 1.66 11.34 -5.87
C ILE A 150 0.68 11.76 -4.79
N GLY A 151 0.86 12.96 -4.25
CA GLY A 151 0.02 13.42 -3.16
C GLY A 151 0.11 14.91 -2.87
N PHE A 152 -0.51 15.27 -1.75
CA PHE A 152 -0.50 16.63 -1.23
C PHE A 152 -0.25 16.63 0.28
N ALA A 153 0.69 17.45 0.71
CA ALA A 153 1.09 17.69 2.08
C ALA A 153 0.46 19.00 2.59
N PHE A 154 -0.07 19.00 3.81
CA PHE A 154 -0.81 20.11 4.41
C PHE A 154 -0.69 20.17 5.93
#